data_AF-A0A3D1IEJ3-F1
#
_entry.id   AF-A0A3D1IEJ3-F1
#
_cell.length_a   1.000
_cell.length_b   1.000
_cell.length_c   1.000
_cell.angle_alpha   90.00
_cell.angle_beta   90.00
_cell.angle_gamma   90.00
#
_symmetry.space_group_name_H-M   'P 1'
#
loop_
_entity.id
_entity.type
_entity.pdbx_description
1 polymer ?
#
loop_
_entity_poly.entity_id
_entity_poly.type
_entity_poly.pdbx_seq_one_letter_code
_entity_poly.pdbx_strand_id
1 'polypeptide(L)' 'MAWLLVFPAFADAQPNDRLEARAGRVAEGAIRIDGTLDEPIWRTAPAVTDFIQAEPDEGEPPTDRMGERFAYD' A
#
# COMPACT_ATOMS: atom_id res chain seq x y z
N MET A 1 20.31 42.93 -19.32
CA MET A 1 18.97 42.41 -19.01
C MET A 1 19.13 40.96 -18.57
N ALA A 2 19.06 40.68 -17.27
CA ALA A 2 19.04 39.32 -16.75
C ALA A 2 17.64 39.08 -16.18
N TRP A 3 16.94 38.07 -16.71
CA TRP A 3 15.64 37.66 -16.20
C TRP A 3 15.85 36.58 -15.13
N LEU A 4 15.49 36.87 -13.89
CA LEU A 4 15.36 35.87 -12.82
C LEU A 4 14.00 35.19 -12.99
N LEU A 5 14.00 33.90 -13.34
CA LEU A 5 12.81 33.06 -13.19
C LEU A 5 12.76 32.57 -11.74
N VAL A 6 11.82 33.11 -10.97
CA VAL A 6 11.40 32.51 -9.70
C VAL A 6 10.44 31.38 -10.06
N PHE A 7 10.82 30.14 -9.79
CA PHE A 7 9.88 29.02 -9.78
C PHE A 7 9.07 29.12 -8.48
N PRO A 8 7.73 29.24 -8.52
CA PRO A 8 6.95 28.98 -7.31
C PRO A 8 7.18 27.53 -6.93
N ALA A 9 7.60 27.31 -5.68
CA ALA A 9 7.54 25.98 -5.08
C ALA A 9 6.05 25.63 -4.97
N PHE A 10 5.55 24.83 -5.91
CA PHE A 10 4.30 24.12 -5.70
C PHE A 10 4.57 23.04 -4.65
N ALA A 11 4.40 23.41 -3.38
CA ALA A 11 4.09 22.42 -2.37
C ALA A 11 2.65 21.97 -2.66
N ASP A 12 2.52 21.05 -3.60
CA ASP A 12 1.26 20.34 -3.80
C ASP A 12 1.07 19.48 -2.54
N ALA A 13 0.22 19.94 -1.63
CA ALA A 13 -0.25 19.11 -0.54
C ALA A 13 -1.07 18.00 -1.20
N GLN A 14 -0.48 16.80 -1.34
CA GLN A 14 -1.19 15.66 -1.93
C GLN A 14 -2.53 15.52 -1.21
N PRO A 15 -3.66 15.46 -1.95
CA PRO A 15 -4.97 15.27 -1.35
C PRO A 15 -4.92 14.07 -0.39
N ASN A 16 -5.54 14.23 0.77
CA ASN A 16 -5.48 13.29 1.90
C ASN A 16 -6.27 11.98 1.67
N ASP A 17 -6.66 11.71 0.42
CA ASP A 17 -7.34 10.48 -0.04
C ASP A 17 -6.32 9.42 -0.50
N ARG A 18 -5.12 9.41 0.11
CA ARG A 18 -4.11 8.40 -0.20
C ARG A 18 -4.49 7.11 0.50
N LEU A 19 -4.56 6.02 -0.26
CA LEU A 19 -4.71 4.67 0.30
C LEU A 19 -3.53 4.38 1.24
N GLU A 20 -3.84 3.98 2.47
CA GLU A 20 -2.86 3.65 3.50
C GLU A 20 -2.92 2.17 3.86
N ALA A 21 -1.76 1.50 3.83
CA ALA A 21 -1.61 0.14 4.32
C ALA A 21 -0.80 0.13 5.62
N ARG A 22 -1.20 -0.73 6.57
CA ARG A 22 -0.47 -0.90 7.85
C ARG A 22 0.30 -2.21 7.83
N ALA A 23 1.61 -2.12 8.01
CA ALA A 23 2.49 -3.29 8.12
C ALA A 23 2.68 -3.70 9.59
N GLY A 24 2.67 -5.00 9.86
CA GLY A 24 2.98 -5.55 11.18
C GLY A 24 4.47 -5.77 11.37
N ARG A 25 5.04 -5.29 12.47
CA ARG A 25 6.45 -5.55 12.80
C ARG A 25 6.63 -6.93 13.42
N VAL A 26 7.67 -7.66 13.02
CA VAL A 26 8.09 -8.94 13.60
C VAL A 26 9.56 -8.89 14.03
N ALA A 27 10.04 -9.98 14.62
CA ALA A 27 11.48 -10.15 14.87
C ALA A 27 12.18 -10.61 13.58
N GLU A 28 13.47 -10.29 13.46
CA GLU A 28 14.30 -10.76 12.35
C GLU A 28 14.24 -12.29 12.23
N GLY A 29 13.99 -12.78 11.02
CA GLY A 29 13.88 -14.21 10.74
C GLY A 29 12.59 -14.88 11.22
N ALA A 30 11.60 -14.12 11.70
CA ALA A 30 10.31 -14.67 12.12
C ALA A 30 9.43 -15.14 10.96
N ILE A 31 9.65 -14.63 9.75
CA ILE A 31 8.94 -15.04 8.53
C ILE A 31 9.78 -16.04 7.75
N ARG A 32 9.16 -17.17 7.39
CA ARG A 32 9.76 -18.16 6.50
C ARG A 32 9.19 -18.00 5.10
N ILE A 33 10.06 -17.81 4.11
CA ILE A 33 9.63 -17.62 2.72
C ILE A 33 9.52 -18.98 2.04
N ASP A 34 8.42 -19.69 2.30
CA ASP A 34 8.13 -21.02 1.73
C ASP A 34 6.82 -21.08 0.92
N GLY A 35 6.08 -19.98 0.86
CA GLY A 35 4.76 -19.90 0.21
C GLY A 35 3.58 -20.26 1.12
N THR A 36 3.82 -20.59 2.39
CA THR A 36 2.79 -20.77 3.42
C THR A 36 2.66 -19.49 4.24
N LEU A 37 1.43 -19.11 4.60
CA LEU A 37 1.16 -17.94 5.46
C LEU A 37 0.63 -18.39 6.82
N ASP A 38 1.39 -19.25 7.51
CA ASP A 38 0.98 -19.87 8.77
C ASP A 38 1.55 -19.18 10.02
N GLU A 39 2.49 -18.24 9.87
CA GLU A 39 3.00 -17.44 10.98
C GLU A 39 1.91 -16.59 11.66
N PRO A 40 2.03 -16.32 12.98
CA PRO A 40 1.01 -15.60 13.74
C PRO A 40 0.66 -14.22 13.18
N ILE A 41 1.64 -13.50 12.62
CA ILE A 41 1.45 -12.14 12.10
C ILE A 41 0.40 -12.09 10.98
N TRP A 42 0.30 -13.13 10.16
CA TRP A 42 -0.65 -13.19 9.04
C TRP A 42 -2.11 -13.29 9.50
N ARG A 43 -2.34 -13.72 10.73
CA ARG A 43 -3.68 -13.76 11.34
C ARG A 43 -4.09 -12.40 11.90
N THR A 44 -3.13 -11.55 12.26
CA THR A 44 -3.38 -10.30 13.00
C THR A 44 -3.11 -9.02 12.21
N ALA A 45 -2.18 -9.05 11.24
CA ALA A 45 -1.86 -7.88 10.42
C ALA A 45 -3.08 -7.44 9.63
N PRO A 46 -3.47 -6.16 9.60
CA PRO A 46 -4.65 -5.71 8.85
C PRO A 46 -4.54 -6.10 7.37
N ALA A 47 -5.65 -6.61 6.81
CA ALA A 47 -5.72 -6.87 5.37
C ALA A 47 -6.17 -5.60 4.64
N VAL A 48 -5.48 -5.28 3.55
CA VAL A 48 -5.96 -4.36 2.52
C VAL A 48 -6.94 -5.14 1.64
N THR A 49 -8.13 -4.61 1.41
CA THR A 49 -9.23 -5.33 0.69
C THR A 49 -10.05 -4.41 -0.22
N ASP A 50 -9.87 -3.11 -0.07
CA ASP A 50 -10.50 -2.00 -0.78
C ASP A 50 -9.76 -1.68 -2.10
N PHE A 51 -9.40 -2.72 -2.84
CA PHE A 51 -8.79 -2.58 -4.15
C PHE A 51 -9.78 -1.98 -5.16
N ILE A 52 -9.25 -1.32 -6.18
CA ILE A 52 -10.00 -0.86 -7.34
C ILE A 52 -9.64 -1.76 -8.52
N GLN A 53 -10.65 -2.14 -9.30
CA GLN A 53 -10.45 -3.03 -10.43
C GLN A 53 -9.58 -2.34 -11.50
N ALA A 54 -8.55 -3.04 -11.97
CA ALA A 54 -7.72 -2.58 -13.07
C ALA A 54 -8.25 -3.09 -14.42
N GLU A 55 -8.73 -4.34 -14.45
CA GLU A 55 -9.23 -5.00 -15.66
C GLU A 55 -10.36 -5.98 -15.30
N PRO A 56 -11.26 -6.33 -16.25
CA PRO A 56 -11.42 -5.69 -17.56
C PRO A 56 -12.02 -4.27 -17.49
N ASP A 57 -12.78 -3.98 -16.43
CA ASP A 57 -13.47 -2.71 -16.25
C ASP A 57 -12.74 -1.87 -15.21
N GLU A 58 -11.82 -1.03 -15.68
CA GLU A 58 -10.98 -0.18 -14.83
C GLU A 58 -11.82 0.80 -13.99
N GLY A 59 -11.49 0.93 -12.70
CA GLY A 59 -12.12 1.88 -11.78
C GLY A 59 -13.33 1.33 -11.01
N GLU A 60 -13.87 0.18 -11.40
CA GLU A 60 -15.02 -0.44 -10.73
C GLU A 60 -14.62 -1.18 -9.43
N PRO A 61 -15.59 -1.51 -8.56
CA PRO A 61 -15.34 -2.40 -7.44
C PRO A 61 -14.83 -3.77 -7.90
N PRO A 62 -13.92 -4.42 -7.14
CA PRO A 62 -13.27 -5.65 -7.56
C PRO A 62 -14.29 -6.79 -7.63
N THR A 63 -14.31 -7.47 -8.76
CA THR A 63 -15.16 -8.65 -8.99
C THR A 63 -14.66 -9.89 -8.25
N ASP A 64 -13.36 -10.00 -8.01
CA ASP A 64 -12.72 -11.08 -7.26
C ASP A 64 -12.39 -10.68 -5.81
N ARG A 65 -12.49 -11.66 -4.90
CA ARG A 65 -12.07 -11.45 -3.50
C ARG A 65 -10.56 -11.49 -3.41
N MET A 66 -9.96 -10.35 -3.11
CA MET A 66 -8.52 -10.20 -2.90
C MET A 66 -8.23 -9.57 -1.54
N GLY A 67 -7.11 -9.97 -0.94
CA GLY A 67 -6.65 -9.41 0.33
C GLY A 67 -5.14 -9.50 0.45
N GLU A 68 -4.48 -8.37 0.73
CA GLU A 68 -3.03 -8.31 0.95
C GLU A 68 -2.73 -7.92 2.39
N ARG A 69 -1.65 -8.47 2.95
CA ARG A 69 -1.15 -8.12 4.30
C ARG A 69 0.32 -7.81 4.19
N PHE A 70 0.78 -6.86 5.00
CA PHE A 70 2.18 -6.43 5.01
C PHE A 70 2.81 -6.74 6.36
N ALA A 71 4.04 -7.24 6.34
CA ALA A 71 4.86 -7.46 7.53
C ALA A 71 6.32 -7.06 7.25
N TYR A 72 7.05 -6.69 8.30
CA TYR A 72 8.46 -6.29 8.22
C TYR A 72 9.21 -6.61 9.52
N ASP A 73 10.54 -6.74 9.46
CA ASP A 73 11.43 -6.84 10.62
C ASP A 73 12.26 -5.56 10.85
#